data_AF-A0A4R9K5G8-F1
#
_entry.id   AF-A0A4R9K5G8-F1
#
_cell.length_a   1.000
_cell.length_b   1.000
_cell.length_c   1.000
_cell.angle_alpha   90.00
_cell.angle_beta   90.00
_cell.angle_gamma   90.00
#
_symmetry.space_group_name_H-M   'P 1'
#
loop_
_entity.id
_entity.type
_entity.pdbx_description
1 polymer ?
#
loop_
_entity_poly.entity_id
_entity_poly.type
_entity_poly.pdbx_seq_one_letter_code
_entity_poly.pdbx_strand_id
1 'polypeptide(L)'
;MAMQRLDFGLSDTTDESEEFCKLLNRSALSLCYGLPVSLRTEAVLFLYKYSHNGITESFNFLRKYHSPSYSILYWINESAHALPWENPWLTLLLESHSSALLLHSLDDHLSDGSLKANHTVLQLRTEAWNRYAQSSKLFGKEVHDGVLIAEDFIDKYFKAIVDTGISESLETHLSRFRSQMAIWSLQPYLLARSFFSKDQAGLVLKMYESFGIAWRLLDDYQDLSEDLANGHISSLVYFLPEEKRADWASDKKEEILGHFREIRLGRQISDLVNSYLSESARIADDLHLSKYSDSLLALKVVEHSRT
;
A
#
# COMPACT_ATOMS: atom_id res chain seq x y z
N MET A 1 3.72 -15.85 26.31
CA MET A 1 4.95 -15.42 25.61
C MET A 1 4.56 -14.93 24.23
N ALA A 2 4.93 -13.70 23.85
CA ALA A 2 4.54 -13.09 22.58
C ALA A 2 5.23 -13.78 21.38
N MET A 3 4.56 -13.79 20.22
CA MET A 3 5.15 -14.24 18.95
C MET A 3 6.36 -13.37 18.59
N GLN A 4 7.30 -13.94 17.85
CA GLN A 4 8.49 -13.20 17.42
C GLN A 4 8.07 -12.13 16.42
N ARG A 5 8.48 -10.88 16.67
CA ARG A 5 8.31 -9.78 15.73
C ARG A 5 9.19 -10.03 14.50
N LEU A 6 8.57 -9.93 13.33
CA LEU A 6 9.25 -9.87 12.05
C LEU A 6 9.20 -8.41 11.60
N ASP A 7 10.29 -7.87 11.08
CA ASP A 7 10.33 -6.54 10.48
C ASP A 7 10.92 -6.68 9.08
N PHE A 8 10.43 -5.87 8.14
CA PHE A 8 11.16 -5.68 6.89
C PHE A 8 12.56 -5.13 7.20
N GLY A 9 13.53 -5.46 6.36
CA GLY A 9 14.82 -4.78 6.38
C GLY A 9 14.68 -3.28 6.06
N LEU A 10 15.78 -2.54 6.20
CA LEU A 10 15.80 -1.11 5.91
C LEU A 10 15.99 -0.90 4.40
N SER A 11 15.00 -0.32 3.72
CA SER A 11 15.25 0.27 2.40
C SER A 11 15.81 1.68 2.61
N ASP A 12 17.10 1.87 2.39
CA ASP A 12 17.67 3.23 2.33
C ASP A 12 17.05 3.95 1.13
N THR A 13 16.28 5.01 1.39
CA THR A 13 15.97 5.99 0.36
C THR A 13 17.27 6.72 0.06
N THR A 14 17.88 6.43 -1.09
CA THR A 14 19.03 7.19 -1.57
C THR A 14 18.63 8.66 -1.79
N ASP A 15 19.57 9.57 -1.54
CA ASP A 15 19.42 11.03 -1.67
C ASP A 15 18.81 11.49 -3.01
N GLU A 16 18.89 10.65 -4.05
CA GLU A 16 18.41 10.89 -5.41
C GLU A 16 16.87 11.08 -5.51
N SER A 17 16.10 10.63 -4.52
CA SER A 17 14.63 10.69 -4.51
C SER A 17 14.03 11.79 -3.61
N GLU A 18 14.85 12.63 -2.99
CA GLU A 18 14.38 13.58 -1.96
C GLU A 18 13.39 14.62 -2.53
N GLU A 19 13.67 15.18 -3.71
CA GLU A 19 12.76 16.14 -4.36
C GLU A 19 11.44 15.50 -4.77
N PHE A 20 11.48 14.29 -5.34
CA PHE A 20 10.28 13.51 -5.64
C PHE A 20 9.42 13.27 -4.39
N CYS A 21 10.05 12.88 -3.28
CA CYS A 21 9.38 12.70 -1.99
C CYS A 21 8.76 14.01 -1.48
N LYS A 22 9.44 15.16 -1.64
CA LYS A 22 8.90 16.48 -1.30
C LYS A 22 7.65 16.81 -2.13
N LEU A 23 7.64 16.47 -3.41
CA LEU A 23 6.49 16.70 -4.29
C LEU A 23 5.28 15.82 -3.94
N LEU A 24 5.49 14.54 -3.61
CA LEU A 24 4.42 13.68 -3.08
C LEU A 24 3.84 14.23 -1.77
N ASN A 25 4.70 14.59 -0.81
CA ASN A 25 4.28 15.18 0.46
C ASN A 25 3.49 16.48 0.27
N ARG A 26 3.93 17.33 -0.65
CA ARG A 26 3.21 18.56 -1.02
C ARG A 26 1.84 18.24 -1.64
N SER A 27 1.76 17.21 -2.47
CA SER A 27 0.51 16.77 -3.11
C SER A 27 -0.53 16.33 -2.06
N ALA A 28 -0.12 15.54 -1.06
CA ALA A 28 -0.99 15.17 0.06
C ALA A 28 -1.49 16.39 0.86
N LEU A 29 -0.60 17.32 1.23
CA LEU A 29 -1.00 18.55 1.94
C LEU A 29 -1.92 19.43 1.09
N SER A 30 -1.78 19.39 -0.24
CA SER A 30 -2.57 20.23 -1.13
C SER A 30 -4.07 19.92 -1.07
N LEU A 31 -4.44 18.71 -0.64
CA LEU A 31 -5.84 18.30 -0.42
C LEU A 31 -6.54 19.25 0.57
N CYS A 32 -5.82 19.75 1.58
CA CYS A 32 -6.39 20.68 2.56
C CYS A 32 -6.87 22.00 1.92
N TYR A 33 -6.35 22.40 0.76
CA TYR A 33 -6.84 23.60 0.06
C TYR A 33 -8.19 23.40 -0.63
N GLY A 34 -8.55 22.15 -0.97
CA GLY A 34 -9.85 21.79 -1.53
C GLY A 34 -10.99 21.82 -0.50
N LEU A 35 -10.65 21.83 0.80
CA LEU A 35 -11.63 21.83 1.88
C LEU A 35 -12.26 23.21 2.13
N PRO A 36 -13.47 23.27 2.73
CA PRO A 36 -14.03 24.49 3.28
C PRO A 36 -13.04 25.20 4.20
N VAL A 37 -12.98 26.54 4.13
CA VAL A 37 -12.01 27.36 4.89
C VAL A 37 -12.01 27.02 6.38
N SER A 38 -13.18 26.75 6.95
CA SER A 38 -13.35 26.37 8.36
C SER A 38 -12.69 25.05 8.76
N LEU A 39 -12.40 24.16 7.81
CA LEU A 39 -11.82 22.84 8.08
C LEU A 39 -10.33 22.73 7.74
N ARG A 40 -9.76 23.71 7.01
CA ARG A 40 -8.40 23.59 6.46
C ARG A 40 -7.33 23.43 7.54
N THR A 41 -7.37 24.26 8.59
CA THR A 41 -6.40 24.19 9.68
C THR A 41 -6.50 22.87 10.43
N GLU A 42 -7.72 22.41 10.72
CA GLU A 42 -7.94 21.14 11.40
C GLU A 42 -7.47 19.94 10.55
N ALA A 43 -7.70 19.97 9.24
CA ALA A 43 -7.22 18.94 8.33
C ALA A 43 -5.69 18.88 8.25
N VAL A 44 -5.01 20.03 8.22
CA VAL A 44 -3.53 20.08 8.29
C VAL A 44 -3.04 19.49 9.60
N LEU A 45 -3.60 19.91 10.74
CA LEU A 45 -3.22 19.38 12.06
C LEU A 45 -3.49 17.87 12.16
N PHE A 46 -4.61 17.42 11.58
CA PHE A 46 -4.94 16.00 11.46
C PHE A 46 -3.85 15.25 10.68
N LEU A 47 -3.47 15.70 9.48
CA LEU A 47 -2.44 15.05 8.67
C LEU A 47 -1.09 14.97 9.38
N TYR A 48 -0.65 16.06 10.02
CA TYR A 48 0.58 16.07 10.81
C TYR A 48 0.56 15.03 11.93
N LYS A 49 -0.54 15.00 12.71
CA LYS A 49 -0.73 14.03 13.80
C LYS A 49 -0.79 12.60 13.27
N TYR A 50 -1.57 12.37 12.22
CA TYR A 50 -1.81 11.07 11.61
C TYR A 50 -0.55 10.44 11.02
N SER A 51 0.36 11.29 10.53
CA SER A 51 1.67 10.91 10.02
C SER A 51 2.77 10.94 11.09
N HIS A 52 2.46 11.15 12.36
CA HIS A 52 3.44 11.24 13.46
C HIS A 52 4.55 12.26 13.20
N ASN A 53 4.23 13.42 12.61
CA ASN A 53 5.17 14.52 12.44
C ASN A 53 5.00 15.55 13.56
N GLY A 54 6.11 16.12 14.04
CA GLY A 54 6.06 17.31 14.87
C GLY A 54 5.55 18.51 14.08
N ILE A 55 4.79 19.41 14.72
CA ILE A 55 4.29 20.63 14.04
C ILE A 55 5.45 21.54 13.57
N THR A 56 6.60 21.44 14.23
CA THR A 56 7.83 22.17 13.88
C THR A 56 8.69 21.44 12.85
N GLU A 57 8.31 20.22 12.45
CA GLU A 57 9.04 19.41 11.48
C GLU A 57 8.49 19.61 10.07
N SER A 58 9.32 19.31 9.07
CA SER A 58 8.86 19.18 7.69
C SER A 58 7.87 18.03 7.58
N PHE A 59 6.72 18.28 6.95
CA PHE A 59 5.71 17.26 6.75
C PHE A 59 6.24 16.10 5.91
N ASN A 60 6.17 14.89 6.46
CA ASN A 60 6.49 13.67 5.75
C ASN A 60 5.46 12.57 6.07
N PHE A 61 4.44 12.39 5.23
CA PHE A 61 3.46 11.30 5.37
C PHE A 61 3.97 9.97 4.82
N LEU A 62 4.94 10.01 3.89
CA LEU A 62 5.56 8.83 3.30
C LEU A 62 6.26 7.94 4.34
N ARG A 63 6.58 8.47 5.54
CA ARG A 63 7.13 7.67 6.65
C ARG A 63 6.22 6.55 7.13
N LYS A 64 4.93 6.57 6.78
CA LYS A 64 3.99 5.47 7.06
C LYS A 64 4.08 4.33 6.04
N TYR A 65 4.88 4.47 4.99
CA TYR A 65 4.94 3.52 3.88
C TYR A 65 6.37 3.08 3.61
N HIS A 66 6.53 1.85 3.16
CA HIS A 66 7.82 1.38 2.66
C HIS A 66 8.11 2.00 1.30
N SER A 67 9.37 2.36 1.04
CA SER A 67 9.80 3.06 -0.17
C SER A 67 9.21 2.51 -1.47
N PRO A 68 9.15 1.18 -1.69
CA PRO A 68 8.65 0.65 -2.96
C PRO A 68 7.20 1.06 -3.30
N SER A 69 6.37 1.37 -2.29
CA SER A 69 4.98 1.84 -2.49
C SER A 69 4.88 3.22 -3.18
N TYR A 70 5.94 4.01 -3.19
CA TYR A 70 5.92 5.34 -3.82
C TYR A 70 7.07 5.56 -4.78
N SER A 71 8.24 4.97 -4.54
CA SER A 71 9.43 5.17 -5.37
C SER A 71 9.33 4.50 -6.74
N ILE A 72 8.38 3.58 -6.96
CA ILE A 72 8.19 2.97 -8.28
C ILE A 72 7.93 3.99 -9.39
N LEU A 73 7.18 5.06 -9.11
CA LEU A 73 6.92 6.11 -10.10
C LEU A 73 8.20 6.82 -10.50
N TYR A 74 9.07 7.06 -9.51
CA TYR A 74 10.38 7.64 -9.73
C TYR A 74 11.22 6.75 -10.63
N TRP A 75 11.36 5.47 -10.30
CA TRP A 75 12.19 4.56 -11.08
C TRP A 75 11.68 4.30 -12.50
N ILE A 76 10.36 4.27 -12.71
CA ILE A 76 9.79 4.18 -14.07
C ILE A 76 10.14 5.44 -14.87
N ASN A 77 9.98 6.64 -14.29
CA ASN A 77 10.29 7.89 -14.99
C ASN A 77 11.78 7.97 -15.33
N GLU A 78 12.66 7.74 -14.35
CA GLU A 78 14.11 7.85 -14.52
C GLU A 78 14.67 6.82 -15.51
N SER A 79 14.12 5.59 -15.52
CA SER A 79 14.56 4.55 -16.46
C SER A 79 14.09 4.79 -17.90
N ALA A 80 12.91 5.39 -18.08
CA ALA A 80 12.34 5.60 -19.41
C ALA A 80 12.84 6.87 -20.10
N HIS A 81 12.57 8.03 -19.51
CA HIS A 81 12.76 9.32 -20.17
C HIS A 81 13.32 10.43 -19.27
N ALA A 82 13.35 10.23 -17.95
CA ALA A 82 13.73 11.22 -16.95
C ALA A 82 13.06 12.58 -17.18
N LEU A 83 11.72 12.57 -17.34
CA LEU A 83 10.99 13.82 -17.52
C LEU A 83 11.14 14.69 -16.26
N PRO A 84 11.26 16.02 -16.40
CA PRO A 84 11.30 16.93 -15.26
C PRO A 84 10.03 16.78 -14.40
N TRP A 85 10.18 16.72 -13.08
CA TRP A 85 9.06 16.53 -12.17
C TRP A 85 8.11 17.74 -12.10
N GLU A 86 8.50 18.89 -12.64
CA GLU A 86 7.62 20.05 -12.86
C GLU A 86 6.70 19.88 -14.07
N ASN A 87 6.84 18.80 -14.85
CA ASN A 87 5.95 18.52 -15.97
C ASN A 87 4.49 18.43 -15.47
N PRO A 88 3.56 19.21 -16.05
CA PRO A 88 2.15 19.20 -15.65
C PRO A 88 1.51 17.81 -15.68
N TRP A 89 1.94 16.96 -16.61
CA TRP A 89 1.46 15.59 -16.73
C TRP A 89 1.93 14.72 -15.55
N LEU A 90 3.20 14.83 -15.14
CA LEU A 90 3.69 14.14 -13.93
C LEU A 90 3.07 14.71 -12.65
N THR A 91 2.72 16.00 -12.62
CA THR A 91 2.00 16.58 -11.47
C THR A 91 0.67 15.87 -11.23
N LEU A 92 -0.11 15.59 -12.29
CA LEU A 92 -1.38 14.84 -12.18
C LEU A 92 -1.15 13.41 -11.64
N LEU A 93 -0.05 12.77 -12.04
CA LEU A 93 0.34 11.46 -11.53
C LEU A 93 0.64 11.50 -10.02
N LEU A 94 1.41 12.49 -9.58
CA LEU A 94 1.76 12.65 -8.16
C LEU A 94 0.53 12.97 -7.31
N GLU A 95 -0.35 13.83 -7.79
CA GLU A 95 -1.62 14.13 -7.11
C GLU A 95 -2.49 12.90 -6.93
N SER A 96 -2.66 12.11 -8.01
CA SER A 96 -3.46 10.89 -7.95
C SER A 96 -2.80 9.83 -7.07
N HIS A 97 -1.50 9.55 -7.22
CA HIS A 97 -0.80 8.54 -6.40
C HIS A 97 -0.77 8.91 -4.92
N SER A 98 -0.48 10.18 -4.61
CA SER A 98 -0.50 10.67 -3.23
C SER A 98 -1.89 10.56 -2.62
N SER A 99 -2.95 10.82 -3.40
CA SER A 99 -4.32 10.64 -2.95
C SER A 99 -4.63 9.16 -2.73
N ALA A 100 -4.17 8.27 -3.61
CA ALA A 100 -4.37 6.83 -3.50
C ALA A 100 -3.74 6.25 -2.23
N LEU A 101 -2.49 6.64 -1.92
CA LEU A 101 -1.82 6.23 -0.68
C LEU A 101 -2.59 6.70 0.55
N LEU A 102 -2.99 7.98 0.60
CA LEU A 102 -3.77 8.50 1.71
C LEU A 102 -5.12 7.79 1.84
N LEU A 103 -5.82 7.55 0.74
CA LEU A 103 -7.10 6.83 0.69
C LEU A 103 -6.95 5.41 1.18
N HIS A 104 -5.88 4.70 0.78
CA HIS A 104 -5.62 3.34 1.26
C HIS A 104 -5.62 3.30 2.79
N SER A 105 -4.85 4.17 3.45
CA SER A 105 -4.82 4.18 4.91
C SER A 105 -6.07 4.78 5.56
N LEU A 106 -6.70 5.81 4.96
CA LEU A 106 -7.91 6.39 5.56
C LEU A 106 -9.10 5.43 5.49
N ASP A 107 -9.29 4.74 4.36
CA ASP A 107 -10.41 3.84 4.16
C ASP A 107 -10.27 2.60 5.05
N ASP A 108 -9.04 2.08 5.21
CA ASP A 108 -8.73 0.98 6.12
C ASP A 108 -9.03 1.36 7.59
N HIS A 109 -8.42 2.45 8.08
CA HIS A 109 -8.61 2.88 9.47
C HIS A 109 -10.03 3.36 9.80
N LEU A 110 -10.79 3.87 8.82
CA LEU A 110 -12.20 4.19 9.02
C LEU A 110 -13.06 2.93 9.09
N SER A 111 -12.70 1.89 8.33
CA SER A 111 -13.43 0.63 8.27
C SER A 111 -13.21 -0.22 9.52
N ASP A 112 -11.97 -0.30 10.02
CA ASP A 112 -11.61 -1.07 11.22
C ASP A 112 -11.93 -0.33 12.54
N GLY A 113 -12.27 0.97 12.47
CA GLY A 113 -12.63 1.81 13.61
C GLY A 113 -11.44 2.41 14.37
N SER A 114 -10.20 2.18 13.95
CA SER A 114 -8.99 2.78 14.52
C SER A 114 -8.94 4.30 14.32
N LEU A 115 -9.64 4.81 13.29
CA LEU A 115 -9.89 6.23 13.07
C LEU A 115 -11.37 6.57 13.27
N LYS A 116 -11.65 7.41 14.28
CA LYS A 116 -13.01 7.92 14.52
C LYS A 116 -13.46 8.84 13.38
N ALA A 117 -14.57 8.46 12.74
CA ALA A 117 -15.25 9.31 11.78
C ALA A 117 -15.67 10.67 12.40
N ASN A 118 -15.28 11.76 11.74
CA ASN A 118 -15.68 13.12 12.06
C ASN A 118 -15.73 13.96 10.77
N HIS A 119 -16.30 15.16 10.82
CA HIS A 119 -16.49 15.97 9.62
C HIS A 119 -15.18 16.31 8.89
N THR A 120 -14.09 16.55 9.62
CA THR A 120 -12.78 16.84 9.03
C THR A 120 -12.23 15.64 8.26
N VAL A 121 -12.23 14.45 8.87
CA VAL A 121 -11.75 13.21 8.26
C VAL A 121 -12.60 12.82 7.05
N LEU A 122 -13.93 12.91 7.17
CA LEU A 122 -14.83 12.57 6.06
C LEU A 122 -14.67 13.53 4.88
N GLN A 123 -14.54 14.84 5.13
CA GLN A 123 -14.31 15.82 4.07
C GLN A 123 -12.94 15.66 3.42
N LEU A 124 -11.89 15.38 4.21
CA LEU A 124 -10.56 15.09 3.68
C LEU A 124 -10.57 13.83 2.80
N ARG A 125 -11.24 12.76 3.23
CA ARG A 125 -11.43 11.55 2.44
C ARG A 125 -12.19 11.84 1.13
N THR A 126 -13.25 12.63 1.18
CA THR A 126 -14.01 13.05 -0.01
C THR A 126 -13.13 13.84 -0.99
N GLU A 127 -12.35 14.80 -0.50
CA GLU A 127 -11.44 15.57 -1.35
C GLU A 127 -10.32 14.71 -1.93
N ALA A 128 -9.79 13.75 -1.18
CA ALA A 128 -8.82 12.79 -1.69
C ALA A 128 -9.40 11.95 -2.83
N TRP A 129 -10.65 11.45 -2.70
CA TRP A 129 -11.35 10.75 -3.78
C TRP A 129 -11.60 11.65 -5.01
N ASN A 130 -12.02 12.89 -4.80
CA ASN A 130 -12.23 13.84 -5.88
C ASN A 130 -10.95 14.12 -6.65
N ARG A 131 -9.85 14.40 -5.92
CA ARG A 131 -8.53 14.64 -6.53
C ARG A 131 -8.03 13.39 -7.26
N TYR A 132 -8.12 12.23 -6.62
CA TYR A 132 -7.74 10.96 -7.20
C TYR A 132 -8.45 10.71 -8.54
N ALA A 133 -9.79 10.82 -8.57
CA ALA A 133 -10.58 10.56 -9.77
C ALA A 133 -10.30 11.59 -10.88
N GLN A 134 -10.20 12.87 -10.53
CA GLN A 134 -9.94 13.94 -11.50
C GLN A 134 -8.54 13.84 -12.09
N SER A 135 -7.51 13.74 -11.26
CA SER A 135 -6.12 13.69 -11.73
C SER A 135 -5.83 12.38 -12.48
N SER A 136 -6.39 11.24 -12.04
CA SER A 136 -6.32 9.98 -12.80
C SER A 136 -6.98 10.08 -14.17
N LYS A 137 -8.16 10.69 -14.25
CA LYS A 137 -8.88 10.89 -15.53
C LYS A 137 -8.11 11.81 -16.47
N LEU A 138 -7.54 12.91 -15.96
CA LEU A 138 -6.77 13.85 -16.78
C LEU A 138 -5.47 13.20 -17.26
N PHE A 139 -4.74 12.50 -16.39
CA PHE A 139 -3.55 11.75 -16.76
C PHE A 139 -3.86 10.68 -17.82
N GLY A 140 -4.95 9.93 -17.62
CA GLY A 140 -5.38 8.85 -18.51
C GLY A 140 -5.83 9.30 -19.90
N LYS A 141 -6.05 10.60 -20.16
CA LYS A 141 -6.35 11.09 -21.52
C LYS A 141 -5.17 10.98 -22.48
N GLU A 142 -3.95 11.00 -21.95
CA GLU A 142 -2.71 10.91 -22.72
C GLU A 142 -2.27 9.44 -22.93
N VAL A 143 -3.00 8.49 -22.34
CA VAL A 143 -2.71 7.05 -22.43
C VAL A 143 -3.82 6.36 -23.20
N HIS A 144 -3.47 5.48 -24.15
CA HIS A 144 -4.47 4.72 -24.89
C HIS A 144 -5.34 3.88 -23.94
N ASP A 145 -6.66 4.09 -24.01
CA ASP A 145 -7.70 3.56 -23.10
C ASP A 145 -7.53 3.97 -21.62
N GLY A 146 -6.66 4.93 -21.30
CA GLY A 146 -6.28 5.25 -19.92
C GLY A 146 -7.45 5.67 -19.03
N VAL A 147 -8.43 6.39 -19.57
CA VAL A 147 -9.65 6.76 -18.83
C VAL A 147 -10.49 5.53 -18.47
N LEU A 148 -10.69 4.60 -19.42
CA LEU A 148 -11.45 3.37 -19.17
C LEU A 148 -10.72 2.45 -18.19
N ILE A 149 -9.39 2.37 -18.29
CA ILE A 149 -8.54 1.63 -17.35
C ILE A 149 -8.70 2.21 -15.93
N ALA A 150 -8.68 3.54 -15.78
CA ALA A 150 -8.86 4.17 -14.48
C ALA A 150 -10.24 3.87 -13.87
N GLU A 151 -11.29 3.92 -14.68
CA GLU A 151 -12.66 3.57 -14.25
C GLU A 151 -12.76 2.09 -13.81
N ASP A 152 -12.15 1.16 -14.54
CA ASP A 152 -12.10 -0.26 -14.20
C ASP A 152 -11.36 -0.53 -12.89
N PHE A 153 -10.22 0.13 -12.66
CA PHE A 153 -9.46 -0.01 -11.40
C PHE A 153 -10.23 0.53 -10.19
N ILE A 154 -10.95 1.64 -10.35
CA ILE A 154 -11.81 2.19 -9.29
C ILE A 154 -12.96 1.23 -8.97
N ASP A 155 -13.63 0.70 -10.00
CA ASP A 155 -14.72 -0.26 -9.81
C ASP A 155 -14.22 -1.57 -9.18
N LYS A 156 -13.05 -2.08 -9.61
CA LYS A 156 -12.37 -3.23 -9.01
C LYS A 156 -12.09 -3.02 -7.52
N TYR A 157 -11.64 -1.82 -7.14
CA TYR A 157 -11.44 -1.47 -5.74
C TYR A 157 -12.74 -1.50 -4.93
N PHE A 158 -13.78 -0.80 -5.40
CA PHE A 158 -15.05 -0.73 -4.66
C PHE A 158 -15.73 -2.10 -4.54
N LYS A 159 -15.65 -2.94 -5.57
CA LYS A 159 -16.12 -4.33 -5.50
C LYS A 159 -15.40 -5.14 -4.43
N ALA A 160 -14.09 -4.94 -4.27
CA ALA A 160 -13.26 -5.73 -3.39
C ALA A 160 -13.30 -5.31 -1.90
N ILE A 161 -13.58 -4.03 -1.61
CA ILE A 161 -13.70 -3.56 -0.22
C ILE A 161 -15.06 -3.87 0.42
N VAL A 162 -16.09 -4.12 -0.40
CA VAL A 162 -17.44 -4.46 0.09
C VAL A 162 -17.52 -5.93 0.49
N ASP A 163 -16.70 -6.80 -0.09
CA ASP A 163 -16.63 -8.21 0.27
C ASP A 163 -15.74 -8.42 1.51
N THR A 164 -16.39 -8.67 2.65
CA THR A 164 -15.73 -8.94 3.94
C THR A 164 -15.74 -10.42 4.33
N GLY A 165 -16.15 -11.32 3.44
CA GLY A 165 -16.25 -12.75 3.75
C GLY A 165 -14.90 -13.43 3.94
N ILE A 166 -14.88 -14.55 4.68
CA ILE A 166 -13.77 -15.52 4.60
C ILE A 166 -13.83 -16.14 3.19
N SER A 167 -12.70 -16.12 2.48
CA SER A 167 -12.55 -16.75 1.18
C SER A 167 -12.29 -18.26 1.32
N GLU A 168 -12.38 -19.01 0.23
CA GLU A 168 -12.13 -20.47 0.27
C GLU A 168 -10.66 -20.80 0.57
N SER A 169 -9.73 -19.93 0.17
CA SER A 169 -8.29 -20.15 0.27
C SER A 169 -7.50 -18.84 0.45
N LEU A 170 -6.24 -18.98 0.91
CA LEU A 170 -5.29 -17.87 0.98
C LEU A 170 -5.11 -17.20 -0.39
N GLU A 171 -5.01 -17.96 -1.48
CA GLU A 171 -4.83 -17.39 -2.83
C GLU A 171 -6.03 -16.53 -3.24
N THR A 172 -7.26 -16.97 -2.93
CA THR A 172 -8.47 -16.20 -3.22
C THR A 172 -8.51 -14.91 -2.39
N HIS A 173 -8.12 -15.00 -1.12
CA HIS A 173 -8.00 -13.84 -0.24
C HIS A 173 -6.94 -12.85 -0.75
N LEU A 174 -5.77 -13.32 -1.17
CA LEU A 174 -4.72 -12.48 -1.74
C LEU A 174 -5.13 -11.88 -3.09
N SER A 175 -5.91 -12.60 -3.91
CA SER A 175 -6.49 -12.07 -5.16
C SER A 175 -7.49 -10.94 -4.88
N ARG A 176 -8.31 -11.06 -3.82
CA ARG A 176 -9.14 -9.96 -3.35
C ARG A 176 -8.29 -8.78 -2.88
N PHE A 177 -7.22 -9.04 -2.13
CA PHE A 177 -6.30 -7.98 -1.69
C PHE A 177 -5.67 -7.24 -2.89
N ARG A 178 -5.24 -7.93 -3.96
CA ARG A 178 -4.80 -7.27 -5.22
C ARG A 178 -5.86 -6.31 -5.78
N SER A 179 -7.14 -6.65 -5.63
CA SER A 179 -8.26 -5.81 -6.05
C SER A 179 -8.46 -4.61 -5.12
N GLN A 180 -8.30 -4.79 -3.80
CA GLN A 180 -8.25 -3.70 -2.83
C GLN A 180 -7.02 -2.79 -3.06
N MET A 181 -5.98 -3.29 -3.73
CA MET A 181 -4.84 -2.48 -4.13
C MET A 181 -5.05 -1.64 -5.39
N ALA A 182 -6.15 -1.82 -6.12
CA ALA A 182 -6.31 -1.23 -7.45
C ALA A 182 -6.12 0.30 -7.44
N ILE A 183 -6.56 1.00 -6.39
CA ILE A 183 -6.44 2.47 -6.38
C ILE A 183 -4.99 2.97 -6.40
N TRP A 184 -4.06 2.27 -5.74
CA TRP A 184 -2.65 2.68 -5.61
C TRP A 184 -1.72 1.91 -6.55
N SER A 185 -2.21 0.90 -7.26
CA SER A 185 -1.49 0.25 -8.37
C SER A 185 -1.81 0.87 -9.75
N LEU A 186 -2.87 1.68 -9.85
CA LEU A 186 -3.26 2.36 -11.09
C LEU A 186 -2.16 3.28 -11.63
N GLN A 187 -1.61 4.17 -10.81
CA GLN A 187 -0.64 5.17 -11.27
C GLN A 187 0.66 4.55 -11.79
N PRO A 188 1.29 3.58 -11.09
CA PRO A 188 2.43 2.84 -11.65
C PRO A 188 2.10 2.18 -12.99
N TYR A 189 0.90 1.57 -13.12
CA TYR A 189 0.45 0.95 -14.36
C TYR A 189 0.26 1.95 -15.50
N LEU A 190 -0.42 3.07 -15.27
CA LEU A 190 -0.66 4.10 -16.30
C LEU A 190 0.64 4.78 -16.73
N LEU A 191 1.56 5.06 -15.79
CA LEU A 191 2.87 5.60 -16.12
C LEU A 191 3.64 4.59 -17.00
N ALA A 192 3.66 3.32 -16.62
CA ALA A 192 4.29 2.27 -17.43
C ALA A 192 3.64 2.14 -18.81
N ARG A 193 2.32 2.26 -18.94
CA ARG A 193 1.61 2.26 -20.24
C ARG A 193 1.98 3.42 -21.15
N SER A 194 2.59 4.47 -20.61
CA SER A 194 3.00 5.65 -21.37
C SER A 194 4.39 5.49 -21.98
N PHE A 195 5.23 4.64 -21.38
CA PHE A 195 6.64 4.50 -21.75
C PHE A 195 7.03 3.10 -22.22
N PHE A 196 6.30 2.07 -21.77
CA PHE A 196 6.58 0.67 -22.06
C PHE A 196 5.46 0.04 -22.89
N SER A 197 5.73 -1.16 -23.41
CA SER A 197 4.69 -1.96 -24.05
C SER A 197 3.58 -2.35 -23.07
N LYS A 198 2.40 -2.73 -23.59
CA LYS A 198 1.27 -3.20 -22.78
C LYS A 198 1.67 -4.39 -21.88
N ASP A 199 2.49 -5.31 -22.38
CA ASP A 199 2.93 -6.49 -21.64
C ASP A 199 3.90 -6.11 -20.52
N GLN A 200 4.84 -5.21 -20.78
CA GLN A 200 5.74 -4.67 -19.75
C GLN A 200 4.98 -3.88 -18.69
N ALA A 201 3.96 -3.10 -19.05
CA ALA A 201 3.10 -2.46 -18.06
C ALA A 201 2.34 -3.48 -17.21
N GLY A 202 1.90 -4.60 -17.81
CA GLY A 202 1.34 -5.73 -17.06
C GLY A 202 2.32 -6.33 -16.05
N LEU A 203 3.61 -6.41 -16.41
CA LEU A 203 4.67 -6.82 -15.49
C LEU A 203 4.88 -5.81 -14.35
N VAL A 204 4.81 -4.49 -14.62
CA VAL A 204 4.87 -3.45 -13.58
C VAL A 204 3.73 -3.64 -12.57
N LEU A 205 2.51 -3.88 -13.05
CA LEU A 205 1.36 -4.14 -12.18
C LEU A 205 1.59 -5.39 -11.32
N LYS A 206 2.00 -6.51 -11.95
CA LYS A 206 2.27 -7.77 -11.23
C LYS A 206 3.35 -7.61 -10.17
N MET A 207 4.46 -6.97 -10.51
CA MET A 207 5.55 -6.65 -9.59
C MET A 207 5.03 -5.86 -8.38
N TYR A 208 4.31 -4.77 -8.64
CA TYR A 208 3.81 -3.88 -7.59
C TYR A 208 2.79 -4.57 -6.68
N GLU A 209 1.90 -5.40 -7.24
CA GLU A 209 0.96 -6.24 -6.49
C GLU A 209 1.68 -7.31 -5.65
N SER A 210 2.74 -7.96 -6.18
CA SER A 210 3.54 -8.91 -5.41
C SER A 210 4.22 -8.23 -4.20
N PHE A 211 4.76 -7.03 -4.36
CA PHE A 211 5.27 -6.25 -3.23
C PHE A 211 4.18 -5.94 -2.19
N GLY A 212 3.00 -5.49 -2.64
CA GLY A 212 1.91 -5.20 -1.70
C GLY A 212 1.43 -6.43 -0.93
N ILE A 213 1.40 -7.61 -1.57
CA ILE A 213 1.08 -8.86 -0.87
C ILE A 213 2.13 -9.18 0.20
N ALA A 214 3.42 -9.02 -0.12
CA ALA A 214 4.48 -9.22 0.86
C ALA A 214 4.29 -8.30 2.07
N TRP A 215 3.92 -7.04 1.83
CA TRP A 215 3.61 -6.09 2.90
C TRP A 215 2.40 -6.53 3.71
N ARG A 216 1.25 -6.82 3.08
CA ARG A 216 0.03 -7.24 3.80
C ARG A 216 0.23 -8.49 4.66
N LEU A 217 0.94 -9.50 4.15
CA LEU A 217 1.22 -10.72 4.93
C LEU A 217 2.07 -10.43 6.18
N LEU A 218 3.00 -9.49 6.09
CA LEU A 218 3.82 -9.09 7.24
C LEU A 218 2.99 -8.28 8.24
N ASP A 219 2.17 -7.35 7.75
CA ASP A 219 1.28 -6.49 8.54
C ASP A 219 0.29 -7.35 9.36
N ASP A 220 -0.44 -8.25 8.68
CA ASP A 220 -1.35 -9.21 9.33
C ASP A 220 -0.63 -10.05 10.40
N TYR A 221 0.63 -10.46 10.15
CA TYR A 221 1.46 -11.17 11.14
C TYR A 221 1.84 -10.33 12.36
N GLN A 222 2.14 -9.04 12.15
CA GLN A 222 2.44 -8.12 13.25
C GLN A 222 1.20 -7.84 14.10
N ASP A 223 0.03 -7.74 13.45
CA ASP A 223 -1.23 -7.39 14.09
C ASP A 223 -2.02 -8.60 14.60
N LEU A 224 -1.57 -9.83 14.35
CA LEU A 224 -2.23 -11.07 14.73
C LEU A 224 -2.82 -11.08 16.15
N SER A 225 -2.08 -10.57 17.13
CA SER A 225 -2.56 -10.56 18.52
C SER A 225 -3.75 -9.61 18.73
N GLU A 226 -3.74 -8.47 18.05
CA GLU A 226 -4.81 -7.47 18.06
C GLU A 226 -6.00 -7.95 17.24
N ASP A 227 -5.75 -8.50 16.05
CA ASP A 227 -6.77 -9.12 15.19
C ASP A 227 -7.56 -10.20 15.93
N LEU A 228 -6.86 -11.13 16.60
CA LEU A 228 -7.51 -12.16 17.41
C LEU A 228 -8.29 -11.57 18.59
N ALA A 229 -7.83 -10.48 19.19
CA ALA A 229 -8.52 -9.84 20.31
C ALA A 229 -9.82 -9.16 19.86
N ASN A 230 -9.81 -8.58 18.66
CA ASN A 230 -10.94 -7.84 18.09
C ASN A 230 -11.85 -8.73 17.21
N GLY A 231 -11.43 -9.97 16.90
CA GLY A 231 -12.13 -10.86 15.98
C GLY A 231 -12.01 -10.43 14.51
N HIS A 232 -11.02 -9.60 14.17
CA HIS A 232 -10.75 -9.19 12.79
C HIS A 232 -10.09 -10.33 12.03
N ILE A 233 -10.64 -10.68 10.87
CA ILE A 233 -10.17 -11.80 10.08
C ILE A 233 -9.05 -11.32 9.15
N SER A 234 -7.82 -11.76 9.41
CA SER A 234 -6.66 -11.51 8.56
C SER A 234 -6.23 -12.75 7.77
N SER A 235 -5.23 -12.62 6.90
CA SER A 235 -4.71 -13.72 6.07
C SER A 235 -4.20 -14.91 6.89
N LEU A 236 -3.91 -14.71 8.18
CA LEU A 236 -3.37 -15.75 9.04
C LEU A 236 -4.38 -16.85 9.39
N VAL A 237 -5.68 -16.57 9.24
CA VAL A 237 -6.73 -17.59 9.40
C VAL A 237 -6.51 -18.78 8.46
N TYR A 238 -5.90 -18.56 7.28
CA TYR A 238 -5.67 -19.62 6.29
C TYR A 238 -4.51 -20.55 6.63
N PHE A 239 -3.71 -20.21 7.65
CA PHE A 239 -2.68 -21.09 8.20
C PHE A 239 -3.25 -22.03 9.28
N LEU A 240 -4.51 -21.85 9.66
CA LEU A 240 -5.24 -22.83 10.46
C LEU A 240 -5.83 -23.93 9.57
N PRO A 241 -5.92 -25.18 10.09
CA PRO A 241 -6.78 -26.21 9.52
C PRO A 241 -8.20 -25.69 9.31
N GLU A 242 -8.88 -26.13 8.25
CA GLU A 242 -10.19 -25.62 7.85
C GLU A 242 -11.21 -25.71 8.99
N GLU A 243 -11.18 -26.82 9.73
CA GLU A 243 -12.03 -27.06 10.89
C GLU A 243 -11.80 -26.10 12.06
N LYS A 244 -10.63 -25.44 12.13
CA LYS A 244 -10.28 -24.47 13.19
C LYS A 244 -10.48 -23.02 12.78
N ARG A 245 -10.79 -22.73 11.51
CA ARG A 245 -11.00 -21.35 11.04
C ARG A 245 -12.23 -20.71 11.69
N ALA A 246 -13.24 -21.52 11.99
CA ALA A 246 -14.45 -21.08 12.69
C ALA A 246 -14.17 -20.64 14.14
N ASP A 247 -13.05 -21.08 14.73
CA ASP A 247 -12.65 -20.73 16.09
C ASP A 247 -11.90 -19.38 16.15
N TRP A 248 -11.80 -18.64 15.03
CA TRP A 248 -11.18 -17.32 14.97
C TRP A 248 -11.93 -16.29 15.84
N ALA A 249 -11.60 -16.27 17.13
CA ALA A 249 -12.24 -15.43 18.13
C ALA A 249 -11.34 -15.23 19.36
N SER A 250 -11.67 -14.20 20.14
CA SER A 250 -10.88 -13.76 21.29
C SER A 250 -10.82 -14.76 22.43
N ASP A 251 -11.85 -15.60 22.61
CA ASP A 251 -11.93 -16.63 23.64
C ASP A 251 -11.04 -17.86 23.33
N LYS A 252 -10.69 -18.06 22.05
CA LYS A 252 -9.82 -19.14 21.56
C LYS A 252 -8.39 -18.69 21.24
N LYS A 253 -8.06 -17.43 21.53
CA LYS A 253 -6.77 -16.80 21.22
C LYS A 253 -5.56 -17.65 21.62
N GLU A 254 -5.51 -18.14 22.85
CA GLU A 254 -4.33 -18.92 23.32
C GLU A 254 -4.18 -20.27 22.62
N GLU A 255 -5.30 -20.91 22.24
CA GLU A 255 -5.31 -22.16 21.48
C GLU A 255 -4.78 -21.93 20.06
N ILE A 256 -5.27 -20.87 19.40
CA ILE A 256 -4.81 -20.46 18.06
C ILE A 256 -3.32 -20.11 18.07
N LEU A 257 -2.88 -19.29 19.02
CA LEU A 257 -1.47 -18.95 19.17
C LEU A 257 -0.61 -20.17 19.49
N GLY A 258 -1.15 -21.15 20.23
CA GLY A 258 -0.52 -22.45 20.45
C GLY A 258 -0.25 -23.18 19.14
N HIS A 259 -1.29 -23.29 18.30
CA HIS A 259 -1.17 -23.92 17.00
C HIS A 259 -0.16 -23.21 16.08
N PHE A 260 -0.19 -21.88 16.03
CA PHE A 260 0.76 -21.10 15.24
C PHE A 260 2.22 -21.29 15.69
N ARG A 261 2.46 -21.53 16.98
CA ARG A 261 3.79 -21.91 17.47
C ARG A 261 4.19 -23.31 17.00
N GLU A 262 3.29 -24.28 17.05
CA GLU A 262 3.55 -25.66 16.61
C GLU A 262 3.93 -25.72 15.13
N ILE A 263 3.22 -25.01 14.27
CA ILE A 263 3.50 -24.97 12.83
C ILE A 263 4.64 -24.02 12.46
N ARG A 264 5.22 -23.31 13.43
CA ARG A 264 6.25 -22.28 13.23
C ARG A 264 5.80 -21.20 12.23
N LEU A 265 4.62 -20.61 12.46
CA LEU A 265 3.99 -19.64 11.56
C LEU A 265 4.95 -18.52 11.11
N GLY A 266 5.76 -17.97 12.02
CA GLY A 266 6.72 -16.91 11.70
C GLY A 266 7.69 -17.29 10.57
N ARG A 267 8.14 -18.54 10.53
CA ARG A 267 9.01 -19.03 9.45
C ARG A 267 8.27 -19.13 8.13
N GLN A 268 7.04 -19.67 8.15
CA GLN A 268 6.22 -19.80 6.96
C GLN A 268 5.88 -18.43 6.35
N ILE A 269 5.54 -17.46 7.20
CA ILE A 269 5.27 -16.07 6.77
C ILE A 269 6.54 -15.43 6.22
N SER A 270 7.68 -15.54 6.91
CA SER A 270 8.97 -15.02 6.43
C SER A 270 9.34 -15.60 5.06
N ASP A 271 9.22 -16.92 4.88
CA ASP A 271 9.51 -17.60 3.61
C ASP A 271 8.58 -17.10 2.49
N LEU A 272 7.27 -16.95 2.78
CA LEU A 272 6.27 -16.48 1.82
C LEU A 272 6.49 -15.00 1.43
N VAL A 273 6.69 -14.12 2.42
CA VAL A 273 7.00 -12.70 2.22
C VAL A 273 8.26 -12.54 1.37
N ASN A 274 9.33 -13.26 1.69
CA ASN A 274 10.57 -13.24 0.93
C ASN A 274 10.41 -13.78 -0.50
N SER A 275 9.52 -14.76 -0.71
CA SER A 275 9.18 -15.26 -2.05
C SER A 275 8.53 -14.18 -2.90
N TYR A 276 7.55 -13.44 -2.37
CA TYR A 276 6.90 -12.34 -3.07
C TYR A 276 7.84 -11.17 -3.34
N LEU A 277 8.69 -10.80 -2.37
CA LEU A 277 9.73 -9.78 -2.59
C LEU A 277 10.72 -10.20 -3.68
N SER A 278 11.14 -11.48 -3.69
CA SER A 278 12.07 -11.99 -4.69
C SER A 278 11.44 -12.06 -6.09
N GLU A 279 10.15 -12.41 -6.19
CA GLU A 279 9.42 -12.34 -7.47
C GLU A 279 9.32 -10.90 -7.96
N SER A 280 8.95 -9.96 -7.08
CA SER A 280 8.86 -8.54 -7.41
C SER A 280 10.22 -8.01 -7.90
N ALA A 281 11.30 -8.30 -7.17
CA ALA A 281 12.66 -7.89 -7.54
C ALA A 281 13.09 -8.45 -8.91
N ARG A 282 12.83 -9.75 -9.15
CA ARG A 282 13.12 -10.39 -10.43
C ARG A 282 12.38 -9.71 -11.59
N ILE A 283 11.11 -9.37 -11.41
CA ILE A 283 10.34 -8.65 -12.44
C ILE A 283 10.88 -7.23 -12.63
N ALA A 284 11.31 -6.54 -11.56
CA ALA A 284 11.95 -5.24 -11.66
C ALA A 284 13.24 -5.29 -12.50
N ASP A 285 14.06 -6.32 -12.31
CA ASP A 285 15.27 -6.53 -13.10
C ASP A 285 14.96 -6.84 -14.57
N ASP A 286 13.94 -7.65 -14.85
CA ASP A 286 13.44 -7.92 -16.22
C ASP A 286 12.97 -6.63 -16.93
N LEU A 287 12.53 -5.63 -16.15
CA LEU A 287 12.10 -4.31 -16.61
C LEU A 287 13.22 -3.25 -16.59
N HIS A 288 14.46 -3.64 -16.26
CA HIS A 288 15.61 -2.73 -16.11
C HIS A 288 15.42 -1.65 -15.04
N LEU A 289 14.73 -1.99 -13.95
CA LEU A 289 14.53 -1.15 -12.77
C LEU A 289 15.41 -1.61 -11.60
N SER A 290 16.73 -1.75 -11.82
CA SER A 290 17.64 -2.40 -10.87
C SER A 290 17.67 -1.74 -9.48
N LYS A 291 17.65 -0.41 -9.41
CA LYS A 291 17.61 0.32 -8.12
C LYS A 291 16.29 0.08 -7.36
N TYR A 292 15.20 -0.16 -8.06
CA TYR A 292 13.94 -0.59 -7.44
C TYR A 292 14.01 -2.05 -6.98
N SER A 293 14.64 -2.93 -7.76
CA SER A 293 14.94 -4.32 -7.38
C SER A 293 15.74 -4.37 -6.08
N ASP A 294 16.82 -3.59 -5.98
CA ASP A 294 17.65 -3.47 -4.78
C ASP A 294 16.83 -3.01 -3.57
N SER A 295 15.94 -2.03 -3.76
CA SER A 295 15.04 -1.53 -2.70
C SER A 295 14.08 -2.61 -2.20
N LEU A 296 13.58 -3.48 -3.08
CA LEU A 296 12.72 -4.61 -2.71
C LEU A 296 13.50 -5.69 -1.96
N LEU A 297 14.72 -6.01 -2.41
CA LEU A 297 15.58 -7.01 -1.79
C LEU A 297 16.07 -6.56 -0.41
N ALA A 298 16.24 -5.26 -0.19
CA ALA A 298 16.57 -4.68 1.10
C ALA A 298 15.47 -4.88 2.15
N LEU A 299 14.22 -5.11 1.74
CA LEU A 299 13.10 -5.37 2.66
C LEU A 299 13.04 -6.82 3.14
N LYS A 300 13.90 -7.75 2.66
CA LYS A 300 13.82 -9.17 3.05
C LYS A 300 13.78 -9.36 4.57
N VAL A 301 12.87 -10.22 5.01
CA VAL A 301 12.67 -10.56 6.41
C VAL A 301 13.73 -11.58 6.82
N VAL A 302 14.51 -11.25 7.84
CA VAL A 302 15.51 -12.15 8.43
C VAL A 302 15.06 -12.56 9.83
N GLU A 303 14.89 -13.87 10.06
CA GLU A 303 14.67 -14.39 11.40
C GLU A 303 15.89 -14.13 12.26
N HIS A 304 15.75 -13.23 13.23
CA HIS A 304 16.79 -13.06 14.25
C HIS A 304 16.67 -14.22 15.23
N SER A 305 17.57 -15.20 15.12
CA SER A 305 17.74 -16.19 16.18
C SER A 305 18.02 -15.44 17.48
N ARG A 306 17.09 -15.50 18.44
CA ARG A 306 17.36 -15.00 19.79
C ARG A 306 18.51 -15.83 20.36
N THR A 307 19.70 -15.25 20.40
CA THR A 307 20.83 -15.71 21.22
C THR A 307 20.50 -15.58 22.69
#